data_AF-W7QP73-F1
#
_entry.id   AF-W7QP73-F1
#
_cell.length_a   1.000
_cell.length_b   1.000
_cell.length_c   1.000
_cell.angle_alpha   90.00
_cell.angle_beta   90.00
_cell.angle_gamma   90.00
#
_symmetry.space_group_name_H-M   'P 1'
#
loop_
_entity.id
_entity.type
_entity.pdbx_description
1 polymer ?
#
loop_
_entity_poly.entity_id
_entity_poly.type
_entity_poly.pdbx_seq_one_letter_code
_entity_poly.pdbx_strand_id
1 'polypeptide(L)'
;MKFAPSLQQLIDALRVLPGVGPKSAQRMAFTLLEDNHGASQLAQSIKQAQQTIQSCQTCQNYTQSAQCDICTDQTRSANGQICVVAQPQDVLSIEQTGHYHGRYFVLKGLLSPIDGIGPEELGLDKLQSQLQHGINELILATSPSVEGEATAFYLSEMAKQYNITVTRLAQGLPAGGELSALDSRTLGHAFSGRKQL
;
A
#
# COMPACT_ATOMS: atom_id res chain seq x y z
N MET A 1 36.67 5.12 -17.82
CA MET A 1 36.14 4.97 -19.20
C MET A 1 34.84 5.77 -19.26
N LYS A 2 34.68 6.70 -20.21
CA LYS A 2 33.43 7.48 -20.35
C LYS A 2 32.51 6.75 -21.33
N PHE A 3 31.28 6.49 -20.92
CA PHE A 3 30.25 5.95 -21.83
C PHE A 3 29.79 7.00 -22.83
N ALA A 4 29.20 6.55 -23.94
CA ALA A 4 28.48 7.45 -24.84
C ALA A 4 27.36 8.19 -24.07
N PRO A 5 27.07 9.47 -24.38
CA PRO A 5 26.12 10.27 -23.61
C PRO A 5 24.73 9.64 -23.45
N SER A 6 24.20 8.99 -24.50
CA SER A 6 22.90 8.32 -24.49
C SER A 6 22.87 7.09 -23.58
N LEU A 7 23.95 6.31 -23.56
CA LEU A 7 24.07 5.16 -22.63
C LEU A 7 24.13 5.65 -21.18
N GLN A 8 24.87 6.73 -20.90
CA GLN A 8 24.93 7.29 -19.56
C GLN A 8 23.54 7.78 -19.09
N GLN A 9 22.78 8.43 -19.97
CA GLN A 9 21.40 8.85 -19.67
C GLN A 9 20.49 7.66 -19.34
N LEU A 10 20.58 6.56 -20.09
CA LEU A 10 19.78 5.35 -19.81
C LEU A 10 20.16 4.75 -18.44
N ILE A 11 21.45 4.68 -18.12
CA ILE A 11 21.93 4.20 -16.81
C ILE A 11 21.35 5.07 -15.69
N ASP A 12 21.43 6.39 -15.82
CA ASP A 12 20.92 7.29 -14.78
C ASP A 12 19.39 7.25 -14.67
N ALA A 13 18.67 7.09 -15.77
CA ALA A 13 17.22 6.91 -15.77
C ALA A 13 16.78 5.63 -15.03
N LEU A 14 17.52 4.53 -15.14
CA LEU A 14 17.19 3.27 -14.45
C LEU A 14 17.44 3.33 -12.93
N ARG A 15 18.31 4.23 -12.47
CA ARG A 15 18.68 4.38 -11.05
C ARG A 15 17.60 5.02 -10.19
N VAL A 16 16.54 5.57 -10.79
CA VAL A 16 15.39 6.09 -10.04
C VAL A 16 14.57 4.97 -9.39
N LEU A 17 14.75 3.73 -9.83
CA LEU A 17 14.04 2.57 -9.30
C LEU A 17 14.64 2.12 -7.95
N PRO A 18 13.80 1.82 -6.94
CA PRO A 18 14.28 1.33 -5.67
C PRO A 18 15.05 0.01 -5.84
N GLY A 19 16.21 -0.10 -5.17
CA GLY A 19 17.08 -1.29 -5.26
C GLY A 19 17.99 -1.33 -6.49
N VAL A 20 17.94 -0.34 -7.39
CA VAL A 20 18.78 -0.30 -8.59
C VAL A 20 20.01 0.60 -8.39
N GLY A 21 21.12 -0.03 -8.00
CA GLY A 21 22.43 0.62 -7.92
C GLY A 21 23.12 0.83 -9.29
N PRO A 22 24.23 1.60 -9.35
CA PRO A 22 24.89 1.97 -10.61
C PRO A 22 25.37 0.76 -11.43
N LYS A 23 25.90 -0.29 -10.79
CA LYS A 23 26.31 -1.52 -11.49
C LYS A 23 25.11 -2.30 -12.06
N SER A 24 24.01 -2.37 -11.31
CA SER A 24 22.78 -3.03 -11.78
C SER A 24 22.16 -2.27 -12.94
N ALA A 25 22.07 -0.94 -12.85
CA ALA A 25 21.58 -0.07 -13.91
C ALA A 25 22.42 -0.21 -15.19
N GLN A 26 23.75 -0.23 -15.06
CA GLN A 26 24.64 -0.48 -16.19
C GLN A 26 24.34 -1.82 -16.86
N ARG A 27 24.24 -2.91 -16.11
CA ARG A 27 23.94 -4.24 -16.66
C ARG A 27 22.59 -4.25 -17.40
N MET A 28 21.55 -3.68 -16.79
CA MET A 28 20.23 -3.54 -17.41
C MET A 28 20.29 -2.73 -18.71
N ALA A 29 21.00 -1.61 -18.71
CA ALA A 29 21.15 -0.74 -19.89
C ALA A 29 21.80 -1.49 -21.07
N PHE A 30 22.87 -2.25 -20.83
CA PHE A 30 23.50 -3.05 -21.89
C PHE A 30 22.56 -4.15 -22.40
N THR A 31 21.85 -4.86 -21.52
CA THR A 31 20.85 -5.87 -21.93
C THR A 31 19.74 -5.26 -22.80
N LEU A 32 19.22 -4.07 -22.44
CA LEU A 32 18.19 -3.39 -23.23
C LEU A 32 18.70 -2.91 -24.59
N LEU A 33 19.99 -2.60 -24.73
CA LEU A 33 20.58 -2.23 -26.02
C LEU A 33 20.80 -3.43 -26.94
N GLU A 34 20.93 -4.63 -26.38
CA GLU A 34 21.04 -5.89 -27.14
C GLU A 34 19.65 -6.41 -27.56
N ASP A 35 18.60 -6.17 -26.75
CA ASP A 35 17.22 -6.58 -27.01
C ASP A 35 16.31 -5.40 -27.39
N ASN A 36 16.32 -5.03 -28.68
CA ASN A 36 15.50 -3.96 -29.21
C ASN A 36 13.99 -4.16 -28.99
N HIS A 37 13.51 -5.41 -29.05
CA HIS A 37 12.09 -5.71 -28.89
C HIS A 37 11.69 -5.53 -27.43
N GLY A 38 12.41 -6.15 -26.50
CA GLY A 38 12.18 -6.02 -25.06
C GLY A 38 12.29 -4.56 -24.60
N ALA A 39 13.27 -3.81 -25.09
CA ALA A 39 13.43 -2.39 -24.76
C ALA A 39 12.25 -1.55 -25.26
N SER A 40 11.79 -1.77 -26.50
CA SER A 40 10.65 -1.05 -27.06
C SER A 40 9.35 -1.38 -26.30
N GLN A 41 9.13 -2.66 -25.99
CA GLN A 41 7.97 -3.13 -25.22
C GLN A 41 7.97 -2.55 -23.80
N LEU A 42 9.12 -2.52 -23.13
CA LEU A 42 9.26 -1.95 -21.79
C LEU A 42 8.95 -0.45 -21.79
N ALA A 43 9.53 0.31 -22.73
CA ALA A 43 9.29 1.75 -22.85
C ALA A 43 7.80 2.05 -23.11
N GLN A 44 7.16 1.29 -23.99
CA GLN A 44 5.73 1.41 -24.26
C GLN A 44 4.89 1.07 -23.03
N SER A 45 5.22 0.01 -22.30
CA SER A 45 4.48 -0.43 -21.12
C SER A 45 4.54 0.61 -19.99
N ILE A 46 5.72 1.20 -19.74
CA ILE A 46 5.89 2.27 -18.76
C ILE A 46 5.00 3.46 -19.14
N LYS A 47 5.06 3.91 -20.40
CA LYS A 47 4.27 5.03 -20.89
C LYS A 47 2.76 4.76 -20.78
N GLN A 48 2.32 3.58 -21.21
CA GLN A 48 0.92 3.18 -21.15
C GLN A 48 0.42 3.13 -19.71
N ALA A 49 1.20 2.56 -18.79
CA ALA A 49 0.84 2.47 -17.38
C ALA A 49 0.67 3.87 -16.76
N GLN A 50 1.60 4.79 -17.01
CA GLN A 50 1.52 6.17 -16.52
C GLN A 50 0.31 6.95 -17.08
N GLN A 51 -0.14 6.62 -18.29
CA GLN A 51 -1.27 7.28 -18.95
C GLN A 51 -2.64 6.70 -18.58
N THR A 52 -2.68 5.41 -18.22
CA THR A 52 -3.96 4.69 -18.02
C THR A 52 -4.24 4.36 -16.57
N ILE A 53 -3.21 4.17 -15.73
CA ILE A 53 -3.41 3.87 -14.32
C ILE A 53 -3.69 5.18 -13.59
N GLN A 54 -4.85 5.21 -12.94
CA GLN A 54 -5.32 6.29 -12.10
C GLN A 54 -5.71 5.75 -10.74
N SER A 55 -6.14 6.65 -9.85
CA SER A 55 -6.63 6.28 -8.53
C SER A 55 -8.14 6.21 -8.52
N CYS A 56 -8.67 5.14 -7.95
CA CYS A 56 -10.10 4.96 -7.73
C CYS A 56 -10.66 6.16 -6.95
N GLN A 57 -11.74 6.74 -7.43
CA GLN A 57 -12.36 7.91 -6.82
C GLN A 57 -12.89 7.61 -5.41
N THR A 58 -13.23 6.33 -5.13
CA THR A 58 -13.76 5.88 -3.84
C THR A 58 -12.64 5.45 -2.89
N CYS A 59 -11.84 4.45 -3.24
CA CYS A 59 -10.87 3.83 -2.32
C CYS A 59 -9.41 4.23 -2.55
N GLN A 60 -9.13 5.05 -3.57
CA GLN A 60 -7.78 5.46 -3.98
C GLN A 60 -6.83 4.34 -4.43
N ASN A 61 -7.28 3.09 -4.55
CA ASN A 61 -6.49 2.01 -5.14
C ASN A 61 -6.24 2.27 -6.64
N TYR A 62 -5.21 1.63 -7.21
CA TYR A 62 -4.94 1.73 -8.65
C TYR A 62 -6.04 1.04 -9.47
N THR A 63 -6.43 1.71 -10.55
CA THR A 63 -7.45 1.23 -11.50
C THR A 63 -7.30 1.97 -12.84
N GLN A 64 -7.95 1.47 -13.88
CA GLN A 64 -8.04 2.14 -15.18
C GLN A 64 -9.40 2.86 -15.37
N SER A 65 -10.36 2.63 -14.48
CA SER A 65 -11.69 3.24 -14.48
C SER A 65 -11.87 4.25 -13.34
N ALA A 66 -13.00 4.96 -13.30
CA ALA A 66 -13.31 5.88 -12.21
C ALA A 66 -13.44 5.16 -10.85
N GLN A 67 -13.96 3.93 -10.86
CA GLN A 67 -14.05 3.05 -9.70
C GLN A 67 -13.41 1.70 -10.01
N CYS A 68 -12.65 1.15 -9.05
CA CYS A 68 -12.03 -0.17 -9.20
C CYS A 68 -13.04 -1.31 -9.01
N ASP A 69 -12.69 -2.50 -9.51
CA ASP A 69 -13.55 -3.69 -9.47
C ASP A 69 -14.03 -4.03 -8.05
N ILE A 70 -13.18 -3.84 -7.04
CA ILE A 70 -13.50 -4.07 -5.63
C ILE A 70 -14.60 -3.11 -5.13
N CYS A 71 -14.61 -1.86 -5.60
CA CYS A 71 -15.62 -0.88 -5.19
C CYS A 71 -16.95 -1.09 -5.91
N THR A 72 -16.92 -1.59 -7.14
CA THR A 72 -18.14 -1.87 -7.93
C THR A 72 -18.81 -3.20 -7.56
N ASP A 73 -18.09 -4.08 -6.86
CA ASP A 73 -18.60 -5.35 -6.38
C ASP A 73 -19.66 -5.15 -5.26
N GLN A 74 -20.90 -5.49 -5.58
CA GLN A 74 -22.04 -5.35 -4.66
C GLN A 74 -21.96 -6.29 -3.47
N THR A 75 -21.34 -7.47 -3.63
CA THR A 75 -21.19 -8.42 -2.52
C THR A 75 -20.25 -7.86 -1.46
N ARG A 76 -19.17 -7.19 -1.89
CA ARG A 76 -18.23 -6.51 -0.99
C ARG A 76 -18.83 -5.26 -0.37
N SER A 77 -19.62 -4.51 -1.14
CA SER A 77 -20.34 -3.33 -0.62
C SER A 77 -21.30 -3.71 0.52
N ALA A 78 -22.07 -4.80 0.33
CA ALA A 78 -23.04 -5.28 1.32
C ALA A 78 -22.43 -5.80 2.62
N ASN A 79 -21.15 -6.19 2.64
CA ASN A 79 -20.45 -6.63 3.85
C ASN A 79 -20.34 -5.49 4.88
N GLY A 80 -20.23 -4.23 4.42
CA GLY A 80 -20.15 -3.08 5.32
C GLY A 80 -18.82 -2.97 6.07
N GLN A 81 -17.75 -3.59 5.57
CA GLN A 81 -16.39 -3.51 6.10
C GLN A 81 -15.50 -2.68 5.16
N ILE A 82 -14.61 -1.86 5.74
CA ILE A 82 -13.51 -1.21 5.03
C ILE A 82 -12.18 -1.51 5.70
N CYS A 83 -11.22 -2.04 4.94
CA CYS A 83 -9.84 -2.24 5.35
C CYS A 83 -8.96 -1.09 4.86
N VAL A 84 -8.41 -0.32 5.80
CA VAL A 84 -7.51 0.80 5.51
C VAL A 84 -6.07 0.31 5.44
N VAL A 85 -5.41 0.56 4.31
CA VAL A 85 -4.02 0.19 4.05
C VAL A 85 -3.17 1.42 3.70
N ALA A 86 -1.86 1.33 3.90
CA ALA A 86 -0.94 2.42 3.60
C ALA A 86 -0.70 2.55 2.08
N GLN A 87 -0.50 1.43 1.38
CA GLN A 87 -0.09 1.42 -0.02
C GLN A 87 -0.95 0.47 -0.88
N PRO A 88 -1.07 0.70 -2.21
CA PRO A 88 -1.81 -0.21 -3.11
C PRO A 88 -1.29 -1.66 -3.10
N GLN A 89 0.01 -1.84 -2.89
CA GLN A 89 0.63 -3.16 -2.79
C GLN A 89 0.10 -3.99 -1.61
N ASP A 90 -0.31 -3.32 -0.53
CA ASP A 90 -0.86 -3.99 0.66
C ASP A 90 -2.24 -4.60 0.34
N VAL A 91 -3.02 -3.96 -0.55
CA VAL A 91 -4.28 -4.53 -1.07
C VAL A 91 -4.01 -5.88 -1.74
N LEU A 92 -2.99 -5.94 -2.60
CA LEU A 92 -2.62 -7.18 -3.29
C LEU A 92 -2.21 -8.26 -2.28
N SER A 93 -1.40 -7.92 -1.27
CA SER A 93 -1.00 -8.86 -0.23
C SER A 93 -2.18 -9.41 0.57
N ILE A 94 -3.18 -8.59 0.88
CA ILE A 94 -4.38 -9.05 1.60
C ILE A 94 -5.28 -9.89 0.69
N GLU A 95 -5.51 -9.47 -0.56
CA GLU A 95 -6.33 -10.23 -1.52
C GLU A 95 -5.75 -11.63 -1.80
N GLN A 96 -4.42 -11.76 -1.86
CA GLN A 96 -3.74 -13.05 -2.03
C GLN A 96 -4.02 -14.05 -0.91
N THR A 97 -4.43 -13.59 0.28
CA THR A 97 -4.81 -14.48 1.38
C THR A 97 -6.15 -15.18 1.13
N GLY A 98 -7.02 -14.60 0.31
CA GLY A 98 -8.39 -15.09 0.09
C GLY A 98 -9.32 -15.02 1.30
N HIS A 99 -8.89 -14.42 2.41
CA HIS A 99 -9.64 -14.37 3.67
C HIS A 99 -10.49 -13.10 3.84
N TYR A 100 -10.23 -12.05 3.08
CA TYR A 100 -10.92 -10.79 3.19
C TYR A 100 -11.80 -10.51 1.96
N HIS A 101 -13.06 -10.18 2.21
CA HIS A 101 -14.06 -9.91 1.17
C HIS A 101 -14.79 -8.57 1.38
N GLY A 102 -14.18 -7.65 2.14
CA GLY A 102 -14.69 -6.28 2.26
C GLY A 102 -14.07 -5.35 1.20
N ARG A 103 -14.28 -4.04 1.38
CA ARG A 103 -13.69 -3.00 0.53
C ARG A 103 -12.41 -2.47 1.16
N TYR A 104 -11.59 -1.76 0.39
CA TYR A 104 -10.38 -1.12 0.91
C TYR A 104 -10.48 0.39 0.92
N PHE A 105 -9.58 1.02 1.65
CA PHE A 105 -9.20 2.42 1.47
C PHE A 105 -7.68 2.54 1.51
N VAL A 106 -7.08 3.11 0.47
CA VAL A 106 -5.63 3.24 0.33
C VAL A 106 -5.22 4.67 0.68
N LEU A 107 -4.42 4.82 1.73
CA LEU A 107 -3.96 6.13 2.21
C LEU A 107 -2.88 6.75 1.31
N LYS A 108 -2.11 5.92 0.60
CA LYS A 108 -0.90 6.27 -0.17
C LYS A 108 0.22 6.88 0.68
N GLY A 109 0.23 6.54 1.97
CA GLY A 109 1.16 7.09 2.93
C GLY A 109 0.69 6.84 4.35
N LEU A 110 1.39 7.45 5.29
CA LEU A 110 1.06 7.49 6.71
C LEU A 110 1.20 8.94 7.17
N LEU A 111 0.54 9.29 8.27
CA LEU A 111 0.71 10.60 8.89
C LEU A 111 2.16 10.76 9.34
N SER A 112 2.81 11.82 8.87
CA SER A 112 4.18 12.15 9.22
C SER A 112 4.30 13.67 9.38
N PRO A 113 4.22 14.19 10.62
CA PRO A 113 4.45 15.61 10.88
C PRO A 113 5.83 16.09 10.44
N ILE A 114 6.82 15.18 10.45
CA ILE A 114 8.20 15.48 10.05
C ILE A 114 8.29 15.72 8.54
N ASP A 115 7.58 14.91 7.75
CA ASP A 115 7.54 15.03 6.30
C ASP A 115 6.43 15.95 5.79
N GLY A 116 5.67 16.58 6.70
CA GLY A 116 4.54 17.44 6.37
C GLY A 116 3.34 16.71 5.78
N ILE A 117 3.18 15.41 6.03
CA ILE A 117 2.07 14.59 5.52
C ILE A 117 0.95 14.58 6.57
N GLY A 118 -0.14 15.28 6.27
CA GLY A 118 -1.33 15.39 7.09
C GLY A 118 -2.55 14.64 6.55
N PRO A 119 -3.73 14.84 7.16
CA PRO A 119 -4.99 14.20 6.76
C PRO A 119 -5.41 14.47 5.31
N GLU A 120 -5.15 15.67 4.79
CA GLU A 120 -5.55 16.06 3.44
C GLU A 120 -4.73 15.31 2.39
N GLU A 121 -3.43 15.15 2.61
CA GLU A 121 -2.52 14.42 1.71
C GLU A 121 -2.87 12.94 1.61
N LEU A 122 -3.42 12.35 2.69
CA LEU A 122 -3.89 10.97 2.72
C LEU A 122 -5.32 10.79 2.16
N GLY A 123 -6.00 11.89 1.82
CA GLY A 123 -7.39 11.88 1.35
C GLY A 123 -8.38 11.42 2.41
N LEU A 124 -8.17 11.77 3.68
CA LEU A 124 -9.05 11.34 4.77
C LEU A 124 -10.45 11.95 4.69
N ASP A 125 -10.63 13.03 3.93
CA ASP A 125 -11.93 13.60 3.56
C ASP A 125 -12.84 12.57 2.86
N LYS A 126 -12.28 11.80 1.92
CA LYS A 126 -13.00 10.74 1.19
C LYS A 126 -13.34 9.57 2.09
N LEU A 127 -12.44 9.21 3.01
CA LEU A 127 -12.71 8.16 3.98
C LEU A 127 -13.81 8.60 4.94
N GLN A 128 -13.73 9.83 5.47
CA GLN A 128 -14.74 10.40 6.35
C GLN A 128 -16.12 10.42 5.70
N SER A 129 -16.21 10.80 4.42
CA SER A 129 -17.45 10.71 3.66
C SER A 129 -17.99 9.29 3.63
N GLN A 130 -17.15 8.26 3.49
CA GLN A 130 -17.62 6.87 3.51
C GLN A 130 -18.10 6.43 4.89
N LEU A 131 -17.43 6.86 5.97
CA LEU A 131 -17.84 6.56 7.34
C LEU A 131 -19.25 7.10 7.65
N GLN A 132 -19.61 8.26 7.10
CA GLN A 132 -20.96 8.82 7.25
C GLN A 132 -22.07 7.98 6.63
N HIS A 133 -21.77 7.13 5.64
CA HIS A 133 -22.75 6.39 4.86
C HIS A 133 -22.98 4.95 5.37
N GLY A 134 -22.70 4.67 6.64
CA GLY A 134 -23.16 3.45 7.32
C GLY A 134 -22.26 2.22 7.12
N ILE A 135 -20.95 2.38 7.30
CA ILE A 135 -20.01 1.25 7.44
C ILE A 135 -20.13 0.68 8.85
N ASN A 136 -20.03 -0.64 9.00
CA ASN A 136 -20.12 -1.32 10.29
C ASN A 136 -18.75 -1.44 10.97
N GLU A 137 -17.70 -1.67 10.18
CA GLU A 137 -16.35 -1.92 10.67
C GLU A 137 -15.27 -1.24 9.82
N LEU A 138 -14.34 -0.58 10.51
CA LEU A 138 -13.11 -0.06 9.96
C LEU A 138 -11.92 -0.90 10.47
N ILE A 139 -11.32 -1.68 9.57
CA ILE A 139 -10.16 -2.53 9.85
C ILE A 139 -8.90 -1.73 9.53
N LEU A 140 -8.00 -1.59 10.49
CA LEU A 140 -6.74 -0.87 10.33
C LEU A 140 -5.61 -1.85 10.04
N ALA A 141 -5.11 -1.83 8.80
CA ALA A 141 -4.01 -2.65 8.30
C ALA A 141 -2.73 -1.82 8.06
N THR A 142 -2.50 -0.80 8.88
CA THR A 142 -1.25 -0.01 8.86
C THR A 142 -0.14 -0.72 9.64
N SER A 143 1.10 -0.51 9.19
CA SER A 143 2.28 -1.09 9.81
C SER A 143 2.41 -0.73 11.30
N PRO A 144 3.08 -1.59 12.10
CA PRO A 144 3.44 -1.29 13.47
C PRO A 144 4.68 -0.38 13.52
N SER A 145 4.68 0.75 12.81
CA SER A 145 5.69 1.82 12.98
C SER A 145 5.11 2.95 13.84
N VAL A 146 5.93 3.92 14.24
CA VAL A 146 5.45 5.10 14.98
C VAL A 146 4.38 5.85 14.16
N GLU A 147 4.65 6.07 12.88
CA GLU A 147 3.73 6.71 11.92
C GLU A 147 2.48 5.84 11.71
N GLY A 148 2.65 4.53 11.59
CA GLY A 148 1.55 3.58 11.40
C GLY A 148 0.66 3.43 12.64
N GLU A 149 1.21 3.63 13.84
CA GLU A 149 0.46 3.71 15.10
C GLU A 149 -0.28 5.03 15.22
N ALA A 150 0.39 6.15 14.97
CA ALA A 150 -0.23 7.49 14.98
C ALA A 150 -1.38 7.59 13.96
N THR A 151 -1.17 7.10 12.74
CA THR A 151 -2.20 7.07 11.68
C THR A 151 -3.41 6.25 12.11
N ALA A 152 -3.19 5.05 12.63
CA ALA A 152 -4.28 4.21 13.09
C ALA A 152 -5.03 4.78 14.30
N PHE A 153 -4.33 5.43 15.24
CA PHE A 153 -4.97 6.13 16.34
C PHE A 153 -5.87 7.26 15.83
N TYR A 154 -5.36 8.09 14.92
CA TYR A 154 -6.14 9.15 14.28
C TYR A 154 -7.40 8.61 13.59
N LEU A 155 -7.25 7.56 12.78
CA LEU A 155 -8.36 6.90 12.11
C LEU A 155 -9.39 6.30 13.08
N SER A 156 -8.92 5.76 14.22
CA SER A 156 -9.79 5.25 15.28
C SER A 156 -10.63 6.36 15.89
N GLU A 157 -10.04 7.50 16.25
CA GLU A 157 -10.76 8.65 16.78
C GLU A 157 -11.77 9.21 15.77
N MET A 158 -11.40 9.26 14.49
CA MET A 158 -12.31 9.68 13.42
C MET A 158 -13.51 8.73 13.28
N ALA A 159 -13.30 7.42 13.31
CA ALA A 159 -14.36 6.42 13.18
C ALA A 159 -15.29 6.38 14.41
N LYS A 160 -14.76 6.64 15.62
CA LYS A 160 -15.56 6.72 16.84
C LYS A 160 -16.66 7.79 16.78
N GLN A 161 -16.41 8.91 16.09
CA GLN A 161 -17.41 9.98 15.92
C GLN A 161 -18.66 9.51 15.18
N TYR A 162 -18.56 8.42 14.40
CA TYR A 162 -19.65 7.82 13.63
C TYR A 162 -20.15 6.50 14.23
N ASN A 163 -19.72 6.14 15.45
CA ASN A 163 -20.05 4.88 16.12
C ASN A 163 -19.69 3.61 15.31
N ILE A 164 -18.59 3.68 14.55
CA ILE A 164 -18.11 2.56 13.74
C ILE A 164 -17.17 1.68 14.58
N THR A 165 -17.31 0.36 14.44
CA THR A 165 -16.41 -0.58 15.11
C THR A 165 -15.03 -0.48 14.48
N VAL A 166 -14.00 -0.23 15.27
CA VAL A 166 -12.61 -0.17 14.76
C VAL A 166 -11.87 -1.41 15.23
N THR A 167 -11.32 -2.15 14.28
CA THR A 167 -10.45 -3.31 14.55
C THR A 167 -9.08 -3.07 13.96
N ARG A 168 -8.08 -3.79 14.47
CA ARG A 168 -6.71 -3.72 13.98
C ARG A 168 -6.22 -5.13 13.70
N LEU A 169 -5.47 -5.29 12.61
CA LEU A 169 -4.82 -6.57 12.33
C LEU A 169 -3.95 -6.98 13.51
N ALA A 170 -3.99 -8.27 13.83
CA ALA A 170 -3.24 -8.82 14.95
C ALA A 170 -1.74 -8.61 14.72
N GLN A 171 -1.05 -8.16 15.77
CA GLN A 171 0.40 -8.05 15.81
C GLN A 171 0.95 -9.30 16.52
N GLY A 172 1.96 -9.93 15.94
CA GLY A 172 2.53 -11.13 16.54
C GLY A 172 3.58 -11.82 15.69
N LEU A 173 3.82 -13.08 16.05
CA LEU A 173 4.88 -13.90 15.47
C LEU A 173 4.49 -14.33 14.04
N PRO A 174 5.41 -14.24 13.07
CA PRO A 174 5.18 -14.80 11.75
C PRO A 174 5.11 -16.34 11.83
N ALA A 175 4.31 -16.94 10.95
CA ALA A 175 4.24 -18.40 10.86
C ALA A 175 5.62 -18.98 10.49
N GLY A 176 6.10 -19.96 11.26
CA GLY A 176 7.41 -20.58 11.06
C GLY A 176 8.61 -19.73 11.52
N GLY A 177 8.40 -18.58 12.18
CA GLY A 177 9.47 -17.78 12.76
C GLY A 177 9.99 -18.36 14.07
N GLU A 178 11.32 -18.37 14.24
CA GLU A 178 11.95 -18.75 15.52
C GLU A 178 11.90 -17.60 16.52
N LEU A 179 11.54 -17.89 17.79
CA LEU A 179 11.49 -16.87 18.85
C LEU A 179 12.83 -16.17 19.10
N SER A 180 13.94 -16.89 18.89
CA SER A 180 15.32 -16.38 19.02
C SER A 180 15.66 -15.28 18.02
N ALA A 181 14.96 -15.22 16.89
CA ALA A 181 15.20 -14.27 15.81
C ALA A 181 14.30 -13.03 15.87
N LEU A 182 13.43 -12.92 16.89
CA LEU A 182 12.44 -11.85 17.02
C LEU A 182 12.89 -10.78 18.01
N ASP A 183 12.50 -9.54 17.72
CA ASP A 183 12.75 -8.41 18.58
C ASP A 183 11.80 -8.37 19.79
N SER A 184 12.22 -7.68 20.84
CA SER A 184 11.45 -7.56 22.10
C SER A 184 10.07 -6.93 21.93
N ARG A 185 9.87 -6.05 20.93
CA ARG A 185 8.59 -5.37 20.68
C ARG A 185 7.59 -6.34 20.07
N THR A 186 8.00 -7.11 19.07
CA THR A 186 7.17 -8.17 18.46
C THR A 186 6.74 -9.21 19.51
N LEU A 187 7.67 -9.65 20.36
CA LEU A 187 7.36 -10.57 21.46
C LEU A 187 6.38 -9.94 22.47
N GLY A 188 6.58 -8.68 22.84
CA GLY A 188 5.66 -7.94 23.71
C GLY A 188 4.23 -7.91 23.17
N HIS A 189 4.07 -7.58 21.88
CA HIS A 189 2.77 -7.59 21.22
C HIS A 189 2.14 -8.99 21.19
N ALA A 190 2.92 -10.03 20.90
CA ALA A 190 2.43 -11.41 20.90
C ALA A 190 1.91 -11.84 22.29
N PHE A 191 2.61 -11.47 23.37
CA PHE A 191 2.16 -11.75 24.74
C PHE A 191 0.87 -10.99 25.11
N SER A 192 0.76 -9.73 24.72
CA SER A 192 -0.45 -8.92 24.94
C SER A 192 -1.65 -9.46 24.16
N GLY A 193 -1.43 -9.99 22.95
CA GLY A 193 -2.46 -10.55 22.08
C GLY A 193 -2.74 -12.05 22.25
N ARG A 194 -2.19 -12.70 23.28
CA ARG A 194 -2.32 -14.16 23.45
C ARG A 194 -3.79 -14.57 23.62
N LYS A 195 -4.19 -15.66 22.95
CA LYS A 195 -5.55 -16.19 22.98
C LYS A 195 -5.62 -17.45 23.84
N GLN A 196 -6.74 -17.65 24.52
CA GLN A 196 -7.10 -18.92 25.13
C GLN A 196 -7.48 -19.92 24.02
N LEU A 197 -7.10 -21.19 24.19
CA LEU A 197 -7.47 -22.29 23.29
C LEU A 197 -8.74 -22.98 23.79
#